data_AF-R9KAS0-F1
#
_entry.id   AF-R9KAS0-F1
#
_cell.length_a   1.000
_cell.length_b   1.000
_cell.length_c   1.000
_cell.angle_alpha   90.00
_cell.angle_beta   90.00
_cell.angle_gamma   90.00
#
_symmetry.space_group_name_H-M   'P 1'
#
loop_
_entity.id
_entity.type
_entity.pdbx_description
1 polymer ?
#
loop_
_entity_poly.entity_id
_entity_poly.type
_entity_poly.pdbx_seq_one_letter_code
_entity_poly.pdbx_strand_id
1 'polypeptide(L)'
;MPWFIRYIPEKWGGYIILERDFISITGIDIKKHKLFYRKEYFIGGYDYNGFGWWDSYQPGEFKDKYGFEYGEEKELMFFHLRGAIKALEILKRDKKEKLKPDAYETIMGGIKEIAKRKVDQKKEIADHETKWIVFSEEYGKLLPVHINVTIDSIRQNI
;
A
#
# COMPACT_ATOMS: atom_id res chain seq x y z
N MET A 1 8.22 9.18 7.74
CA MET A 1 7.80 8.48 6.51
C MET A 1 8.86 8.81 5.49
N PRO A 2 9.43 7.80 4.79
CA PRO A 2 10.44 8.04 3.77
C PRO A 2 9.90 9.03 2.72
N TRP A 3 10.72 9.98 2.29
CA TRP A 3 10.27 11.10 1.44
C TRP A 3 9.69 10.62 0.09
N PHE A 4 10.11 9.44 -0.39
CA PHE A 4 9.72 8.86 -1.67
C PHE A 4 8.51 7.90 -1.57
N ILE A 5 8.00 7.65 -0.36
CA ILE A 5 6.77 6.88 -0.18
C ILE A 5 5.62 7.86 0.05
N ARG A 6 4.64 7.80 -0.84
CA ARG A 6 3.43 8.63 -0.79
C ARG A 6 2.23 7.80 -0.37
N TYR A 7 1.19 8.49 0.07
CA TYR A 7 -0.07 7.88 0.38
C TYR A 7 -1.16 8.44 -0.54
N ILE A 8 -1.86 7.54 -1.23
CA ILE A 8 -3.11 7.83 -1.93
C ILE A 8 -4.21 6.93 -1.35
N PRO A 9 -5.51 7.22 -1.56
CA PRO A 9 -6.58 6.40 -0.98
C PRO A 9 -6.39 4.89 -1.26
N GLU A 10 -6.65 4.03 -0.27
CA GLU A 10 -6.40 2.58 -0.37
C GLU A 10 -7.05 1.93 -1.59
N LYS A 11 -8.24 2.41 -2.01
CA LYS A 11 -8.93 1.91 -3.20
C LYS A 11 -8.13 2.06 -4.50
N TRP A 12 -7.13 2.95 -4.49
CA TRP A 12 -6.23 3.19 -5.63
C TRP A 12 -4.85 2.60 -5.41
N GLY A 13 -4.31 2.67 -4.19
CA GLY A 13 -3.04 1.99 -3.90
C GLY A 13 -2.45 2.12 -2.51
N GLY A 14 -2.98 2.99 -1.65
CA GLY A 14 -2.47 3.16 -0.29
C GLY A 14 -1.06 3.75 -0.32
N TYR A 15 -0.10 3.02 0.27
CA TYR A 15 1.31 3.40 0.21
C TYR A 15 1.93 3.02 -1.14
N ILE A 16 2.46 4.03 -1.82
CA ILE A 16 2.98 3.92 -3.18
C ILE A 16 4.36 4.58 -3.30
N ILE A 17 5.11 4.23 -4.33
CA ILE A 17 6.31 4.94 -4.75
C ILE A 17 6.07 5.44 -6.17
N LEU A 18 6.15 6.75 -6.38
CA LEU A 18 5.98 7.33 -7.71
C LEU A 18 7.09 6.84 -8.63
N GLU A 19 6.75 6.63 -9.91
CA GLU A 19 7.68 6.16 -10.93
C GLU A 19 8.92 7.07 -11.00
N ARG A 20 8.73 8.39 -11.04
CA ARG A 20 9.82 9.38 -11.02
C ARG A 20 10.71 9.31 -9.79
N ASP A 21 10.14 9.04 -8.61
CA ASP A 21 10.90 8.96 -7.36
C ASP A 21 11.76 7.69 -7.37
N PHE A 22 11.19 6.58 -7.85
CA PHE A 22 11.92 5.33 -8.06
C PHE A 22 13.07 5.51 -9.07
N ILE A 23 12.83 6.15 -10.22
CA ILE A 23 13.87 6.47 -11.22
C ILE A 23 14.94 7.37 -10.61
N SER A 24 14.55 8.40 -9.85
CA SER A 24 15.49 9.31 -9.19
C SER A 24 16.44 8.57 -8.24
N ILE A 25 15.90 7.65 -7.43
CA ILE A 25 16.68 6.86 -6.47
C ILE A 25 17.55 5.82 -7.18
N THR A 26 17.00 5.08 -8.14
CA THR A 26 17.72 3.96 -8.79
C THR A 26 18.67 4.40 -9.88
N GLY A 27 18.40 5.55 -10.52
CA GLY A 27 19.09 6.02 -11.72
C GLY A 27 18.69 5.28 -12.99
N ILE A 28 17.70 4.39 -12.94
CA ILE A 28 17.33 3.53 -14.07
C ILE A 28 16.01 4.01 -14.66
N ASP A 29 16.03 4.35 -15.94
CA ASP A 29 14.83 4.67 -16.71
C ASP A 29 14.05 3.39 -17.03
N ILE A 30 13.15 3.03 -16.12
CA ILE A 30 12.36 1.81 -16.23
C ILE A 30 11.48 1.78 -17.50
N LYS A 31 11.16 2.94 -18.11
CA LYS A 31 10.33 2.98 -19.33
C LYS A 31 11.03 2.35 -20.52
N LYS A 32 12.35 2.29 -20.47
CA LYS A 32 13.18 1.67 -21.50
C LYS A 32 13.44 0.19 -21.22
N HIS A 33 13.05 -0.31 -20.04
CA HIS A 33 13.42 -1.62 -19.57
C HIS A 33 12.33 -2.66 -19.87
N LYS A 34 12.51 -3.41 -20.97
CA LYS A 34 11.50 -4.34 -21.54
C LYS A 34 10.92 -5.36 -20.55
N LEU A 35 11.67 -5.77 -19.53
CA LEU A 35 11.17 -6.74 -18.52
C LEU A 35 10.01 -6.19 -17.67
N PHE A 36 9.89 -4.87 -17.50
CA PHE A 36 8.80 -4.24 -16.75
C PHE A 36 7.45 -4.26 -17.48
N TYR A 37 7.45 -4.55 -18.78
CA TYR A 37 6.24 -4.62 -19.60
C TYR A 37 5.77 -6.06 -19.85
N ARG A 38 6.48 -7.04 -19.31
CA ARG A 38 6.14 -8.46 -19.44
C ARG A 38 5.29 -8.89 -18.27
N LYS A 39 4.06 -9.34 -18.54
CA LYS A 39 3.09 -9.73 -17.51
C LYS A 39 3.60 -10.85 -16.61
N GLU A 40 4.45 -11.74 -17.14
CA GLU A 40 5.12 -12.80 -16.38
C GLU A 40 6.00 -12.25 -15.25
N TYR A 41 6.53 -11.04 -15.40
CA TYR A 41 7.46 -10.42 -14.47
C TYR A 41 6.89 -9.19 -13.77
N PHE A 42 5.86 -8.54 -14.32
CA PHE A 42 5.34 -7.28 -13.79
C PHE A 42 3.87 -7.05 -14.20
N ILE A 43 2.97 -7.02 -13.23
CA ILE A 43 1.52 -7.10 -13.47
C ILE A 43 0.87 -5.73 -13.22
N GLY A 44 0.23 -5.15 -14.24
CA GLY A 44 -0.55 -3.91 -14.10
C GLY A 44 -1.76 -4.08 -13.17
N GLY A 45 -2.06 -3.06 -12.39
CA GLY A 45 -3.06 -3.07 -11.31
C GLY A 45 -2.63 -3.81 -10.04
N TYR A 46 -1.56 -4.61 -10.11
CA TYR A 46 -1.02 -5.35 -8.95
C TYR A 46 0.35 -4.81 -8.52
N ASP A 47 1.33 -4.81 -9.41
CA ASP A 47 2.69 -4.33 -9.13
C ASP A 47 2.79 -2.81 -9.34
N TYR A 48 2.10 -2.28 -10.34
CA TYR A 48 2.07 -0.85 -10.68
C TYR A 48 0.70 -0.42 -11.21
N ASN A 49 0.42 0.87 -11.16
CA ASN A 49 -0.81 1.44 -11.74
C ASN A 49 -0.61 2.93 -12.08
N GLY A 50 -1.63 3.53 -12.70
CA GLY A 50 -1.75 4.97 -12.90
C GLY A 50 -2.78 5.59 -11.97
N PHE A 51 -2.61 6.87 -11.61
CA PHE A 51 -3.54 7.60 -10.75
C PHE A 51 -3.81 9.02 -11.22
N GLY A 52 -5.03 9.28 -11.69
CA GLY A 52 -5.51 10.62 -12.04
C GLY A 52 -4.80 11.21 -13.25
N TRP A 53 -5.46 12.15 -13.91
CA TRP A 53 -4.91 12.88 -15.04
C TRP A 53 -4.49 14.28 -14.60
N TRP A 54 -3.47 14.84 -15.25
CA TRP A 54 -2.91 16.16 -14.91
C TRP A 54 -3.95 17.29 -15.00
N ASP A 55 -4.94 17.15 -15.88
CA ASP A 55 -6.01 18.11 -16.12
C ASP A 55 -7.23 17.91 -15.20
N SER A 56 -7.20 16.88 -14.34
CA SER A 56 -8.26 16.62 -13.37
C SER A 56 -8.19 17.50 -12.13
N TYR A 57 -7.14 18.30 -11.98
CA TYR A 57 -6.86 19.10 -10.78
C TYR A 57 -6.55 20.55 -11.15
N GLN A 58 -7.09 21.49 -10.40
CA GLN A 58 -6.64 22.87 -10.47
C GLN A 58 -5.21 23.00 -9.95
N PRO A 59 -4.45 24.04 -10.36
CA PRO A 59 -3.11 24.30 -9.82
C PRO A 59 -3.12 24.32 -8.29
N GLY A 60 -2.26 23.51 -7.66
CA GLY A 60 -2.13 23.38 -6.20
C GLY A 60 -3.11 22.39 -5.54
N GLU A 61 -4.28 22.13 -6.14
CA GLU A 61 -5.34 21.30 -5.55
C GLU A 61 -4.84 19.89 -5.21
N PHE A 62 -4.07 19.28 -6.11
CA PHE A 62 -3.54 17.95 -5.91
C PHE A 62 -2.63 17.87 -4.67
N LYS A 63 -1.76 18.87 -4.50
CA LYS A 63 -0.85 18.93 -3.35
C LYS A 63 -1.59 19.18 -2.06
N ASP A 64 -2.59 20.07 -2.06
CA ASP A 64 -3.41 20.32 -0.88
C ASP A 64 -4.15 19.04 -0.45
N LYS A 65 -4.60 18.25 -1.42
CA LYS A 65 -5.36 17.02 -1.19
C LYS A 65 -4.50 15.84 -0.74
N TYR A 66 -3.34 15.63 -1.36
CA TYR A 66 -2.53 14.42 -1.17
C TYR A 66 -1.19 14.67 -0.47
N GLY A 67 -0.80 15.93 -0.26
CA GLY A 67 0.44 16.31 0.43
C GLY A 67 1.70 16.19 -0.43
N PHE A 68 1.59 16.04 -1.76
CA PHE A 68 2.73 16.02 -2.68
C PHE A 68 2.34 16.61 -4.05
N GLU A 69 3.33 17.10 -4.80
CA GLU A 69 3.10 17.71 -6.11
C GLU A 69 2.64 16.67 -7.15
N TYR A 70 1.74 17.05 -8.06
CA TYR A 70 1.39 16.21 -9.22
C TYR A 70 2.60 16.09 -10.16
N GLY A 71 3.35 17.17 -10.39
CA GLY A 71 4.49 17.23 -11.32
C GLY A 71 4.06 17.41 -12.77
N GLU A 72 4.96 17.08 -13.70
CA GLU A 72 4.82 17.37 -15.15
C GLU A 72 4.30 16.17 -15.97
N GLU A 73 3.93 15.08 -15.30
CA GLU A 73 3.46 13.87 -15.95
C GLU A 73 2.03 14.06 -16.46
N LYS A 74 1.60 13.31 -17.48
CA LYS A 74 0.18 13.33 -17.93
C LYS A 74 -0.72 12.48 -17.03
N GLU A 75 -0.17 11.38 -16.55
CA GLU A 75 -0.78 10.44 -15.64
C GLU A 75 0.29 10.08 -14.59
N LEU A 76 -0.06 10.11 -13.31
CA LEU A 76 0.86 9.74 -12.25
C LEU A 76 1.05 8.24 -12.22
N MET A 77 2.19 7.78 -12.73
CA MET A 77 2.56 6.38 -12.66
C MET A 77 3.20 6.06 -11.32
N PHE A 78 2.83 4.92 -10.74
CA PHE A 78 3.36 4.51 -9.46
C PHE A 78 3.50 3.00 -9.31
N PHE A 79 4.37 2.61 -8.40
CA PHE A 79 4.50 1.26 -7.89
C PHE A 79 3.75 1.10 -6.58
N HIS A 80 3.02 0.01 -6.43
CA HIS A 80 2.72 -0.49 -5.08
C HIS A 80 4.03 -0.94 -4.43
N LEU A 81 4.11 -0.95 -3.09
CA LEU A 81 5.36 -1.32 -2.41
C LEU A 81 5.88 -2.71 -2.84
N ARG A 82 4.99 -3.68 -3.06
CA ARG A 82 5.38 -5.00 -3.60
C ARG A 82 5.97 -4.94 -5.00
N GLY A 83 5.44 -4.06 -5.86
CA GLY A 83 5.93 -3.86 -7.21
C GLY A 83 7.30 -3.21 -7.19
N ALA A 84 7.55 -2.27 -6.28
CA ALA A 84 8.89 -1.70 -6.08
C ALA A 84 9.92 -2.76 -5.63
N ILE A 85 9.54 -3.71 -4.77
CA ILE A 85 10.42 -4.84 -4.41
C ILE A 85 10.72 -5.68 -5.65
N LYS A 86 9.69 -6.05 -6.41
CA LYS A 86 9.83 -6.87 -7.61
C LYS A 86 10.68 -6.17 -8.68
N ALA A 87 10.51 -4.87 -8.84
CA ALA A 87 11.32 -4.00 -9.69
C ALA A 87 12.79 -4.08 -9.30
N LEU A 88 13.12 -3.91 -8.02
CA LEU A 88 14.49 -4.04 -7.53
C LEU A 88 15.09 -5.42 -7.78
N GLU A 89 14.31 -6.49 -7.60
CA GLU A 89 14.76 -7.85 -7.86
C GLU A 89 15.04 -8.11 -9.35
N ILE A 90 14.24 -7.53 -10.26
CA ILE A 90 14.52 -7.57 -11.69
C ILE A 90 15.83 -6.85 -11.99
N LEU A 91 16.00 -5.63 -11.49
CA LEU A 91 17.18 -4.81 -11.73
C LEU A 91 18.45 -5.41 -11.13
N LYS A 92 18.37 -6.05 -9.97
CA LYS A 92 19.50 -6.73 -9.33
C LYS A 92 19.96 -7.97 -10.10
N ARG A 93 19.02 -8.68 -10.75
CA ARG A 93 19.33 -9.86 -11.58
C ARG A 93 19.87 -9.47 -12.95
N ASP A 94 19.42 -8.34 -13.49
CA ASP A 94 19.94 -7.80 -14.74
C ASP A 94 21.32 -7.17 -14.50
N LYS A 95 22.37 -7.82 -15.01
CA LYS A 95 23.75 -7.32 -14.87
C LYS A 95 24.06 -6.14 -15.79
N LYS A 96 23.13 -5.74 -16.68
CA LYS A 96 23.36 -4.66 -17.65
C LYS A 96 23.22 -3.28 -17.03
N GLU A 97 22.22 -3.09 -16.18
CA GLU A 97 21.93 -1.81 -15.55
C GLU A 97 22.47 -1.80 -14.12
N LYS A 98 23.29 -0.79 -13.79
CA LYS A 98 23.81 -0.64 -12.43
C LYS A 98 22.93 0.35 -11.66
N LEU A 99 22.31 -0.13 -10.60
CA LEU A 99 21.67 0.73 -9.61
C LEU A 99 22.67 1.75 -9.07
N LYS A 100 22.20 2.96 -8.79
CA LYS A 100 22.96 3.92 -7.97
C LYS A 100 23.37 3.28 -6.63
N PRO A 101 24.51 3.70 -6.04
CA PRO A 101 24.88 3.29 -4.69
C PRO A 101 23.71 3.49 -3.72
N ASP A 102 23.51 2.51 -2.83
CA ASP A 102 22.49 2.51 -1.76
C ASP A 102 21.02 2.57 -2.23
N ALA A 103 20.74 2.54 -3.54
CA ALA A 103 19.37 2.64 -4.04
C ALA A 103 18.48 1.49 -3.54
N TYR A 104 19.04 0.27 -3.52
CA TYR A 104 18.35 -0.93 -3.05
C TYR A 104 18.03 -0.81 -1.55
N GLU A 105 19.03 -0.47 -0.75
CA GLU A 105 18.95 -0.30 0.71
C GLU A 105 17.99 0.81 1.09
N THR A 106 18.02 1.93 0.35
CA THR A 106 17.14 3.08 0.54
C THR A 106 15.68 2.68 0.38
N ILE A 107 15.33 2.07 -0.75
CA ILE A 107 13.94 1.67 -1.03
C ILE A 107 13.49 0.56 -0.09
N MET A 108 14.29 -0.49 0.10
CA MET A 108 13.95 -1.59 0.99
C MET A 108 13.84 -1.15 2.45
N GLY A 109 14.73 -0.25 2.90
CA GLY A 109 14.68 0.35 4.23
C GLY A 109 13.39 1.14 4.45
N GLY A 110 13.02 1.97 3.48
CA GLY A 110 11.78 2.73 3.54
C GLY A 110 10.52 1.84 3.56
N ILE A 111 10.49 0.78 2.75
CA ILE A 111 9.37 -0.19 2.74
C ILE A 111 9.27 -0.91 4.10
N LYS A 112 10.40 -1.32 4.69
CA LYS A 112 10.42 -1.92 6.03
C LYS A 112 9.91 -0.97 7.10
N GLU A 113 10.24 0.32 7.02
CA GLU A 113 9.72 1.33 7.94
C GLU A 113 8.18 1.42 7.87
N ILE A 114 7.59 1.41 6.67
CA ILE A 114 6.13 1.39 6.50
C ILE A 114 5.51 0.12 7.04
N ALA A 115 6.12 -1.04 6.77
CA ALA A 115 5.63 -2.31 7.29
C ALA A 115 5.61 -2.32 8.82
N LYS A 116 6.68 -1.81 9.46
CA LYS A 116 6.76 -1.67 10.92
C LYS A 116 5.66 -0.75 11.45
N ARG A 117 5.49 0.44 10.86
CA ARG A 117 4.42 1.40 11.23
C ARG A 117 3.03 0.76 11.18
N LYS A 118 2.74 -0.02 10.14
CA LYS A 118 1.45 -0.73 10.02
C LYS A 118 1.23 -1.78 11.12
N VAL A 119 2.30 -2.46 11.54
CA VAL A 119 2.23 -3.44 12.65
C VAL A 119 2.01 -2.71 13.97
N ASP A 120 2.75 -1.62 14.21
CA ASP A 120 2.64 -0.85 15.45
C ASP A 120 1.23 -0.24 15.59
N GLN A 121 0.67 0.33 14.52
CA GLN A 121 -0.71 0.83 14.51
C GLN A 121 -1.76 -0.25 14.82
N LYS A 122 -1.58 -1.47 14.28
CA LYS A 122 -2.50 -2.59 14.59
C LYS A 122 -2.44 -3.00 16.06
N LYS A 123 -1.25 -2.95 16.66
CA LYS A 123 -1.07 -3.23 18.09
C LYS A 123 -1.73 -2.16 18.95
N GLU A 124 -1.55 -0.88 18.61
CA GLU A 124 -2.19 0.23 19.33
C GLU A 124 -3.72 0.13 19.31
N ILE A 125 -4.31 -0.21 18.15
CA ILE A 125 -5.76 -0.44 18.02
C ILE A 125 -6.21 -1.60 18.89
N ALA A 126 -5.50 -2.74 18.84
CA ALA A 126 -5.82 -3.92 19.65
C ALA A 126 -5.69 -3.67 21.16
N ASP A 127 -4.66 -2.93 21.57
CA ASP A 127 -4.43 -2.55 22.97
C ASP A 127 -5.52 -1.59 23.47
N HIS A 128 -5.97 -0.66 22.61
CA HIS A 128 -7.06 0.24 22.92
C HIS A 128 -8.40 -0.51 23.03
N GLU A 129 -8.74 -1.38 22.08
CA GLU A 129 -9.94 -2.24 22.15
C GLU A 129 -9.93 -3.12 23.42
N THR A 130 -8.78 -3.70 23.76
CA THR A 130 -8.63 -4.53 24.96
C THR A 130 -8.79 -3.70 26.24
N LYS A 131 -8.26 -2.47 26.29
CA LYS A 131 -8.50 -1.55 27.42
C LYS A 131 -9.98 -1.23 27.58
N TRP A 132 -10.71 -0.94 26.51
CA TRP A 132 -12.16 -0.69 26.59
C TRP A 132 -12.93 -1.90 27.12
N ILE A 133 -12.55 -3.12 26.72
CA ILE A 133 -13.15 -4.35 27.26
C ILE A 133 -12.88 -4.46 28.76
N VAL A 134 -11.64 -4.25 29.22
CA VAL A 134 -11.26 -4.31 30.64
C VAL A 134 -11.95 -3.23 31.49
N PHE A 135 -12.12 -2.00 30.98
CA PHE A 135 -12.88 -0.96 31.68
C PHE A 135 -14.40 -1.21 31.70
N SER A 136 -14.93 -2.01 30.77
CA SER A 136 -16.37 -2.34 30.73
C SER A 136 -16.78 -3.44 31.73
N GLU A 137 -15.83 -4.16 32.34
CA GLU A 137 -16.13 -5.20 33.33
C GLU A 137 -16.70 -4.65 34.65
N GLU A 138 -16.62 -3.34 34.93
CA GLU A 138 -17.32 -2.74 36.10
C GLU A 138 -18.86 -2.74 35.96
N TYR A 139 -19.41 -2.99 34.76
CA TYR A 139 -20.85 -3.22 34.55
C TYR A 139 -21.22 -4.72 34.47
N GLY A 140 -20.28 -5.62 34.79
CA GLY A 140 -20.40 -7.07 34.72
C GLY A 140 -21.24 -7.74 35.82
N LYS A 141 -22.45 -7.24 36.10
CA LYS A 141 -23.47 -7.95 36.91
C LYS A 141 -24.80 -8.13 36.18
N LEU A 142 -24.78 -8.40 34.88
CA LEU A 142 -25.94 -8.97 34.21
C LEU A 142 -25.70 -10.46 34.00
N LEU A 143 -26.61 -11.26 34.57
CA LEU A 143 -26.60 -12.72 34.55
C LEU A 143 -26.40 -13.25 33.11
N PRO A 144 -25.70 -14.39 32.94
CA PRO A 144 -25.48 -14.96 31.62
C PRO A 144 -26.82 -15.25 30.94
N VAL A 145 -27.03 -14.63 29.78
CA VAL A 145 -28.22 -14.88 28.94
C VAL A 145 -28.08 -16.29 28.36
N HIS A 146 -28.91 -17.21 28.85
CA HIS A 146 -29.08 -18.52 28.23
C HIS A 146 -29.91 -18.37 26.95
N ILE A 147 -29.28 -18.56 25.79
CA ILE A 147 -29.97 -18.61 24.50
C ILE A 147 -30.28 -20.08 24.20
N ASN A 148 -31.56 -20.46 24.27
CA ASN A 148 -32.03 -21.75 23.76
C ASN A 148 -32.40 -21.59 22.28
N VAL A 149 -31.66 -22.26 21.40
CA VAL A 149 -31.97 -22.32 19.98
C VAL A 149 -32.83 -23.56 19.73
N THR A 150 -34.08 -23.35 19.30
CA THR A 150 -34.97 -24.42 18.83
C THR A 150 -34.96 -24.43 17.30
N ILE A 151 -34.62 -25.56 16.70
CA ILE A 151 -34.62 -25.76 15.24
C ILE A 151 -35.90 -26.51 14.89
N ASP A 152 -36.87 -25.81 14.29
CA ASP A 152 -38.05 -26.47 13.71
C ASP A 152 -37.69 -27.09 12.36
N SER A 153 -37.90 -28.40 12.22
CA SER A 153 -37.71 -29.11 10.96
C SER A 153 -38.89 -28.86 10.02
N ILE A 154 -38.60 -28.34 8.83
CA ILE A 154 -39.59 -28.16 7.77
C ILE A 154 -39.99 -29.54 7.24
N ARG A 155 -41.25 -29.93 7.43
CA ARG A 155 -41.85 -31.11 6.78
C ARG A 155 -41.91 -30.89 5.26
N GLN A 156 -41.27 -31.77 4.50
CA GLN A 156 -41.56 -31.94 3.07
C GLN A 156 -42.84 -32.78 2.94
N ASN A 157 -43.89 -32.19 2.37
CA ASN A 157 -45.06 -32.94 1.91
C ASN A 157 -44.71 -33.66 0.61
N ILE A 158 -45.01 -34.95 0.55
CA ILE A 158 -44.99 -35.81 -0.64
C ILE A 158 -46.32 -35.65 -1.38
#